data_AF-A0A4V3UP08-F1
#
_entry.id   AF-A0A4V3UP08-F1
#
_cell.length_a   1.000
_cell.length_b   1.000
_cell.length_c   1.000
_cell.angle_alpha   90.00
_cell.angle_beta   90.00
_cell.angle_gamma   90.00
#
_symmetry.space_group_name_H-M   'P 1'
#
loop_
_entity.id
_entity.type
_entity.pdbx_description
1 polymer ?
#
loop_
_entity_poly.entity_id
_entity_poly.type
_entity_poly.pdbx_seq_one_letter_code
_entity_poly.pdbx_strand_id
1 'polypeptide(L)'
;MDTIRNTTSKYPFMLPSGESFSTEVSKLGITPSDTVVIYDAPDVGTYNAPRVAWMFRVFGHGCVHVLNNFRGYCTLGFPVTRGIFSIPYCGDEVQYENRNQDQNRNEKQGQDENENRYPIPERDYSQGRKGIRTRK
;
A
#
# COMPACT_ATOMS: atom_id res chain seq x y z
N MET A 1 1.81 9.78 -3.08
CA MET A 1 2.80 8.70 -2.90
C MET A 1 4.21 9.25 -2.65
N ASP A 2 4.44 10.54 -2.91
CA ASP A 2 5.77 11.14 -2.85
C ASP A 2 6.26 11.45 -1.43
N THR A 3 5.35 11.58 -0.46
CA THR A 3 5.65 11.93 0.94
C THR A 3 6.09 10.70 1.76
N ILE A 4 5.41 9.56 1.62
CA ILE A 4 5.66 8.34 2.42
C ILE A 4 6.52 7.36 1.61
N ARG A 5 7.80 7.70 1.44
CA ARG A 5 8.80 6.87 0.75
C ARG A 5 10.18 7.08 1.34
N ASN A 6 11.08 6.13 1.10
CA ASN A 6 12.49 6.37 1.39
C ASN A 6 13.07 7.36 0.36
N THR A 7 13.42 8.57 0.82
CA THR A 7 13.99 9.66 0.02
C THR A 7 15.51 9.56 -0.14
N THR A 8 16.19 8.74 0.65
CA THR A 8 17.66 8.55 0.57
C THR A 8 18.05 7.49 -0.47
N SER A 9 17.11 6.66 -0.91
CA SER A 9 17.37 5.67 -1.95
C SER A 9 17.48 6.30 -3.33
N LYS A 10 18.42 5.80 -4.14
CA LYS A 10 18.53 6.11 -5.57
C LYS A 10 17.31 5.64 -6.38
N TYR A 11 16.53 4.69 -5.84
CA TYR A 11 15.38 4.12 -6.54
C TYR A 11 14.07 4.79 -6.12
N PRO A 12 13.13 5.01 -7.07
CA PRO A 12 11.83 5.59 -6.76
C PRO A 12 10.95 4.60 -5.98
N PHE A 13 9.98 5.15 -5.21
CA PHE A 13 8.92 4.40 -4.50
C PHE A 13 9.40 3.30 -3.52
N MET A 14 10.62 3.45 -3.01
CA MET A 14 11.18 2.57 -2.01
C MET A 14 10.44 2.68 -0.68
N LEU A 15 10.35 1.54 0.02
CA LEU A 15 9.72 1.43 1.33
C LEU A 15 10.41 2.40 2.30
N PRO A 16 9.67 3.25 3.04
CA PRO A 16 10.24 4.13 4.06
C PRO A 16 10.79 3.34 5.26
N SER A 17 11.49 4.01 6.16
CA SER A 17 11.77 3.46 7.49
C SER A 17 10.48 3.38 8.31
N GLY A 18 10.47 2.53 9.35
CA GLY A 18 9.34 2.42 10.29
C GLY A 18 9.01 3.75 10.95
N GLU A 19 10.02 4.48 11.41
CA GLU A 19 9.89 5.81 12.03
C GLU A 19 9.27 6.85 11.10
N SER A 20 9.72 6.93 9.83
CA SER A 20 9.15 7.86 8.87
C SER A 20 7.72 7.49 8.51
N PHE A 21 7.41 6.20 8.39
CA PHE A 21 6.04 5.74 8.17
C PHE A 21 5.13 6.09 9.35
N SER A 22 5.60 5.80 10.57
CA SER A 22 4.93 6.10 11.84
C SER A 22 4.58 7.57 11.99
N THR A 23 5.54 8.46 11.76
CA THR A 23 5.34 9.90 11.84
C THR A 23 4.25 10.37 10.88
N GLU A 24 4.29 9.92 9.61
CA GLU A 24 3.32 10.34 8.61
C GLU A 24 1.92 9.76 8.84
N VAL A 25 1.82 8.51 9.31
CA VAL A 25 0.55 7.87 9.66
C VAL A 25 -0.07 8.49 10.92
N SER A 26 0.75 8.87 11.90
CA SER A 26 0.29 9.57 13.11
C SER A 26 -0.26 10.97 12.79
N LYS A 27 0.34 11.69 11.83
CA LYS A 27 -0.22 12.96 11.32
C LYS A 27 -1.59 12.80 10.66
N LEU A 28 -1.89 11.60 10.15
CA LEU A 28 -3.21 11.25 9.61
C LEU A 28 -4.22 10.85 10.71
N GLY A 29 -3.80 10.80 11.97
CA GLY A 29 -4.63 10.39 13.10
C GLY A 29 -4.95 8.91 13.13
N ILE A 30 -4.15 8.08 12.44
CA ILE A 30 -4.39 6.63 12.32
C ILE A 30 -3.62 5.89 13.42
N THR A 31 -4.35 5.17 14.25
CA THR A 31 -3.85 4.29 15.31
C THR A 31 -3.79 2.83 14.84
N PRO A 32 -3.01 1.94 15.49
CA PRO A 32 -2.90 0.53 15.08
C PRO A 32 -4.21 -0.27 15.25
N SER A 33 -5.13 0.24 16.07
CA SER A 33 -6.46 -0.34 16.29
C SER A 33 -7.49 0.04 15.22
N ASP A 34 -7.20 1.04 14.38
CA ASP A 34 -8.16 1.53 13.41
C ASP A 34 -8.38 0.54 12.26
N THR A 35 -9.56 0.61 11.66
CA THR A 35 -9.83 -0.08 10.39
C THR A 35 -9.55 0.87 9.25
N VAL A 36 -8.48 0.60 8.50
CA VAL A 36 -8.04 1.45 7.39
C VAL A 36 -8.61 0.92 6.08
N VAL A 37 -9.40 1.74 5.40
CA VAL A 37 -9.93 1.47 4.05
C VAL A 37 -9.27 2.42 3.06
N ILE A 38 -8.57 1.86 2.08
CA ILE A 38 -7.77 2.62 1.12
C ILE A 38 -8.43 2.56 -0.26
N TYR A 39 -8.50 3.71 -0.93
CA TYR A 39 -9.03 3.83 -2.29
C TYR A 39 -8.27 4.87 -3.09
N ASP A 40 -8.31 4.74 -4.41
CA ASP A 40 -7.74 5.70 -5.36
C ASP A 40 -8.83 6.60 -5.96
N ALA A 41 -8.41 7.60 -6.73
CA ALA A 41 -9.29 8.52 -7.42
C ALA A 41 -10.23 7.80 -8.42
N PRO A 42 -11.45 8.33 -8.64
CA PRO A 42 -12.51 7.66 -9.41
C PRO A 42 -12.18 7.47 -10.91
N ASP A 43 -11.24 8.23 -11.45
CA ASP A 43 -10.73 8.15 -12.82
C ASP A 43 -9.63 7.10 -12.99
N VAL A 44 -8.88 6.79 -11.93
CA VAL A 44 -7.72 5.88 -11.96
C VAL A 44 -8.12 4.42 -11.74
N GLY A 45 -9.19 4.16 -11.00
CA GLY A 45 -9.60 2.79 -10.63
C GLY A 45 -8.84 2.31 -9.39
N THR A 46 -8.16 1.16 -9.47
CA THR A 46 -7.32 0.63 -8.37
C THR A 46 -5.87 0.55 -8.85
N TYR A 47 -5.00 1.43 -8.35
CA TYR A 47 -3.63 1.57 -8.82
C TYR A 47 -2.63 1.66 -7.66
N ASN A 48 -2.71 2.68 -6.80
CA ASN A 48 -1.78 2.85 -5.68
C ASN A 48 -2.32 2.25 -4.38
N ALA A 49 -3.64 2.12 -4.24
CA ALA A 49 -4.28 1.60 -3.03
C ALA A 49 -3.72 0.23 -2.58
N PRO A 50 -3.48 -0.76 -3.47
CA PRO A 50 -2.89 -2.04 -3.06
C PRO A 50 -1.47 -1.90 -2.49
N ARG A 51 -0.67 -0.97 -3.01
CA ARG A 51 0.70 -0.72 -2.53
C ARG A 51 0.69 -0.11 -1.14
N VAL A 52 -0.19 0.86 -0.90
CA VAL A 52 -0.35 1.46 0.42
C VAL A 52 -0.86 0.42 1.41
N ALA A 53 -1.86 -0.40 1.02
CA ALA A 53 -2.37 -1.48 1.87
C ALA A 53 -1.30 -2.49 2.25
N TRP A 54 -0.44 -2.86 1.29
CA TRP A 54 0.71 -3.72 1.55
C TRP A 54 1.71 -3.07 2.52
N MET A 55 1.98 -1.76 2.40
CA MET A 55 2.87 -1.05 3.33
C MET A 55 2.35 -1.11 4.78
N PHE A 56 1.07 -0.81 5.00
CA PHE A 56 0.45 -0.93 6.32
C PHE A 56 0.62 -2.33 6.91
N ARG A 57 0.44 -3.38 6.10
CA ARG A 57 0.66 -4.77 6.52
C ARG A 57 2.11 -5.08 6.85
N VAL A 58 3.06 -4.58 6.06
CA VAL A 58 4.51 -4.75 6.33
C VAL A 58 4.90 -4.14 7.68
N PHE A 59 4.31 -2.99 8.03
CA PHE A 59 4.51 -2.34 9.32
C PHE A 59 3.62 -2.90 10.45
N GLY A 60 2.88 -3.98 10.21
CA GLY A 60 2.16 -4.70 11.26
C GLY A 60 0.75 -4.19 11.58
N HIS A 61 0.16 -3.34 10.73
CA HIS A 61 -1.23 -2.92 10.87
C HIS A 61 -2.17 -4.05 10.41
N GLY A 62 -3.03 -4.53 11.31
CA GLY A 62 -3.84 -5.72 11.08
C GLY A 62 -5.07 -5.50 10.20
N CYS A 63 -5.80 -4.40 10.44
CA CYS A 63 -7.13 -4.18 9.84
C CYS A 63 -7.06 -3.27 8.61
N VAL A 64 -6.48 -3.79 7.50
CA VAL A 64 -6.30 -3.03 6.25
C VAL A 64 -7.09 -3.62 5.10
N HIS A 65 -7.92 -2.79 4.47
CA HIS A 65 -8.78 -3.15 3.34
C HIS A 65 -8.58 -2.20 2.16
N VAL A 66 -8.75 -2.72 0.94
CA VAL A 66 -8.77 -1.92 -0.29
C VAL A 66 -10.20 -1.88 -0.79
N LEU A 67 -10.74 -0.68 -1.02
CA LEU A 67 -12.07 -0.52 -1.60
C LEU A 67 -12.10 -1.11 -3.01
N ASN A 68 -13.13 -1.88 -3.32
CA ASN A 68 -13.35 -2.41 -4.65
C ASN A 68 -13.85 -1.31 -5.61
N ASN A 69 -12.94 -0.43 -5.98
CA ASN A 69 -13.10 0.70 -6.90
C ASN A 69 -14.03 1.82 -6.39
N PHE A 70 -13.44 3.00 -6.16
CA PHE A 70 -14.19 4.20 -5.76
C PHE A 70 -15.17 4.69 -6.85
N ARG A 71 -14.86 4.46 -8.13
CA ARG A 71 -15.81 4.72 -9.22
C ARG A 71 -17.09 3.93 -9.03
N GLY A 72 -16.97 2.62 -8.72
CA GLY A 72 -18.11 1.75 -8.46
C GLY A 72 -18.93 2.25 -7.27
N TYR A 73 -18.24 2.64 -6.19
CA TYR A 73 -18.87 3.24 -5.01
C TYR A 73 -19.72 4.48 -5.36
N CYS A 74 -19.18 5.40 -6.16
CA CYS A 74 -19.91 6.58 -6.63
C CYS A 74 -21.07 6.23 -7.57
N THR A 75 -20.89 5.28 -8.49
CA THR A 75 -21.95 4.85 -9.43
C THR A 75 -23.13 4.21 -8.73
N LEU A 76 -22.90 3.52 -7.61
CA LEU A 76 -23.95 2.91 -6.80
C LEU A 76 -24.70 3.93 -5.92
N GLY A 77 -24.32 5.22 -5.95
CA GLY A 77 -25.02 6.28 -5.22
C GLY A 77 -24.77 6.26 -3.71
N PHE A 78 -23.68 5.66 -3.24
CA PHE A 78 -23.32 5.69 -1.83
C PHE A 78 -22.94 7.10 -1.36
N PRO A 79 -23.06 7.40 -0.04
CA PRO A 79 -22.78 8.72 0.49
C PRO A 79 -21.34 9.18 0.22
N VAL A 80 -21.20 10.38 -0.33
CA VAL A 80 -19.92 11.06 -0.53
C VAL A 80 -19.99 12.48 0.02
N THR A 81 -18.97 12.87 0.77
CA THR A 81 -18.84 14.25 1.28
C THR A 81 -17.83 15.00 0.44
N ARG A 82 -18.10 16.28 0.16
CA ARG A 82 -17.19 17.20 -0.53
C ARG A 82 -16.82 18.35 0.40
N GLY A 83 -15.56 18.73 0.43
CA GLY A 83 -15.08 19.82 1.27
C GLY A 83 -13.66 19.59 1.75
N ILE A 84 -13.17 20.52 2.57
CA ILE A 84 -11.88 20.39 3.24
C ILE A 84 -12.09 19.51 4.46
N PHE A 85 -11.36 18.40 4.53
CA PHE A 85 -11.33 17.54 5.72
C PHE A 85 -10.17 17.99 6.61
N SER A 86 -10.49 18.41 7.84
CA SER A 86 -9.47 18.68 8.87
C SER A 86 -9.34 17.46 9.77
N ILE A 87 -8.13 16.94 9.88
CA ILE A 87 -7.82 15.85 10.81
C ILE A 87 -7.63 16.49 12.18
N PRO A 88 -8.42 16.13 13.21
CA PRO A 88 -8.12 16.55 14.57
C PRO A 88 -6.80 15.88 14.97
N TYR A 89 -5.75 16.67 15.16
CA TYR A 89 -4.47 16.16 15.65
C TYR A 89 -4.66 15.65 17.09
N CYS A 90 -4.73 14.33 17.26
CA CYS A 90 -4.64 13.69 18.57
C CYS A 90 -3.19 13.25 18.73
N GLY A 91 -2.43 13.93 19.58
CA GLY A 91 -0.96 13.88 19.65
C GLY A 91 -0.35 12.58 20.18
N ASP A 92 -0.93 11.42 19.91
CA ASP A 92 -0.36 10.13 20.27
C ASP A 92 0.57 9.65 19.14
N GLU A 93 1.88 9.62 19.42
CA GLU A 93 2.86 9.04 18.48
C GLU A 93 2.67 7.53 18.40
N VAL A 94 2.35 7.03 17.20
CA VAL A 94 2.12 5.61 16.98
C VAL A 94 3.40 4.97 16.45
N GLN A 95 4.08 4.17 17.27
CA GLN A 95 5.29 3.47 16.84
C GLN A 95 4.96 2.30 15.90
N TYR A 96 5.46 2.39 14.66
CA TYR A 96 5.39 1.30 13.68
C TYR A 96 6.79 0.74 13.44
N GLU A 97 6.97 -0.55 13.72
CA GLU A 97 8.22 -1.25 13.47
C GLU A 97 8.07 -2.21 12.29
N ASN A 98 9.08 -2.25 11.43
CA ASN A 98 9.06 -3.13 10.27
C ASN A 98 9.50 -4.53 10.69
N ARG A 99 8.53 -5.44 10.88
CA ARG A 99 8.79 -6.83 11.30
C ARG A 99 9.66 -7.63 10.33
N ASN A 100 9.92 -7.13 9.11
CA ASN A 100 10.60 -7.85 8.04
C ASN A 100 11.95 -7.22 7.62
N GLN A 101 12.49 -6.25 8.37
CA GLN A 101 13.78 -5.64 8.02
C GLN A 101 14.97 -6.61 8.17
N ASP A 102 14.87 -7.60 9.06
CA ASP A 102 15.95 -8.55 9.33
C ASP A 102 16.14 -9.61 8.24
N GLN A 103 15.12 -9.87 7.41
CA GLN A 103 15.20 -10.90 6.36
C GLN A 103 15.93 -10.43 5.09
N ASN A 104 15.98 -9.12 4.82
CA ASN A 104 16.41 -8.62 3.51
C ASN A 104 17.92 -8.32 3.35
N ARG A 105 18.77 -8.51 4.36
CA ARG A 105 20.23 -8.32 4.22
C ARG A 105 21.01 -9.61 4.00
N ASN A 106 20.48 -10.77 4.40
CA ASN A 106 21.23 -12.03 4.39
C ASN A 106 20.67 -13.13 3.47
N GLU A 107 19.53 -12.95 2.80
CA GLU A 107 18.91 -14.03 2.01
C GLU A 107 19.35 -14.12 0.53
N LYS A 108 20.28 -13.26 0.06
CA LYS A 108 20.83 -13.40 -1.30
C LYS A 108 21.96 -14.42 -1.44
N GLN A 109 22.23 -15.22 -0.41
CA GLN A 109 23.14 -16.37 -0.49
C GLN A 109 22.53 -17.56 0.26
N GLY A 110 21.52 -18.19 -0.34
CA GLY A 110 21.10 -19.52 0.07
C GLY A 110 19.63 -19.81 -0.17
N GLN A 111 19.39 -20.83 -1.00
CA GLN A 111 18.20 -21.70 -1.01
C GLN A 111 17.01 -21.25 -1.88
N ASP A 112 17.18 -21.48 -3.18
CA ASP A 112 16.14 -21.69 -4.18
C ASP A 112 15.43 -23.05 -3.98
N GLU A 113 14.64 -23.28 -2.93
CA GLU A 113 13.81 -24.52 -2.86
C GLU A 113 12.48 -24.27 -2.10
N ASN A 114 11.55 -23.54 -2.72
CA ASN A 114 10.14 -23.63 -2.33
C ASN A 114 9.24 -23.62 -3.56
N GLU A 115 8.86 -24.83 -4.00
CA GLU A 115 8.18 -25.16 -5.25
C GLU A 115 6.76 -24.57 -5.39
N ASN A 116 6.26 -23.82 -4.41
CA ASN A 116 4.88 -23.31 -4.40
C ASN A 116 4.75 -21.80 -4.68
N ARG A 117 5.83 -21.13 -5.11
CA ARG A 117 5.78 -19.71 -5.49
C ARG A 117 5.73 -19.60 -7.02
N TYR A 118 4.53 -19.46 -7.59
CA TYR A 118 4.40 -19.18 -9.02
C TYR A 118 5.19 -17.91 -9.38
N PRO A 119 6.15 -17.97 -10.32
CA PRO A 119 6.86 -16.79 -10.76
C PRO A 119 5.84 -15.82 -11.36
N ILE A 120 5.78 -14.60 -10.80
CA ILE A 120 4.99 -13.53 -11.39
C ILE A 120 5.75 -13.06 -12.64
N PRO A 121 5.18 -13.20 -13.85
CA PRO A 121 5.88 -12.82 -15.07
C PRO A 121 6.22 -11.33 -15.04
N GLU A 122 7.45 -10.98 -15.46
CA GLU A 122 7.84 -9.58 -15.66
C GLU A 122 6.87 -8.90 -16.61
N ARG A 123 6.44 -7.68 -16.24
CA ARG A 123 5.60 -6.88 -17.12
C ARG A 123 6.45 -6.38 -18.29
N ASP A 124 6.22 -6.92 -19.47
CA ASP A 124 6.71 -6.33 -20.71
C ASP A 124 5.91 -5.06 -21.02
N TYR A 125 6.53 -3.90 -20.78
CA TYR A 125 5.94 -2.59 -21.05
C TYR A 125 5.94 -2.21 -22.55
N SER A 126 6.51 -3.05 -23.43
CA SER A 126 6.60 -2.78 -24.87
C SER A 126 5.37 -3.20 -25.67
N GLN A 127 4.51 -4.07 -25.12
CA GLN A 127 3.35 -4.61 -25.84
C GLN A 127 2.05 -3.93 -25.40
N GLY A 128 1.49 -3.12 -26.29
CA GLY A 128 0.17 -2.53 -26.13
C GLY A 128 -0.90 -3.59 -25.84
N ARG A 129 -1.77 -3.30 -24.87
CA ARG A 129 -2.81 -4.19 -24.34
C ARG A 129 -3.66 -4.84 -25.46
N LYS A 130 -3.55 -6.17 -25.64
CA LYS A 130 -4.68 -7.06 -25.97
C LYS A 130 -4.43 -8.45 -25.39
N GLY A 131 -5.37 -8.94 -24.57
CA GLY A 131 -5.44 -10.36 -24.22
C GLY A 131 -5.93 -10.63 -22.80
N ILE A 132 -7.25 -10.60 -22.59
CA ILE A 132 -7.87 -11.36 -21.51
C ILE A 132 -7.89 -12.81 -21.96
N ARG A 133 -7.11 -13.69 -21.32
CA ARG A 133 -7.19 -15.13 -21.53
C ARG A 133 -8.09 -15.71 -20.45
N THR A 134 -9.37 -15.89 -20.78
CA THR A 134 -10.26 -16.75 -19.99
C THR A 134 -9.85 -18.20 -20.18
N ARG A 135 -9.78 -18.98 -19.08
CA ARG A 135 -9.75 -20.44 -19.13
C ARG A 135 -11.17 -20.96 -18.91
N LYS A 136 -11.60 -21.89 -19.78
CA LYS A 136 -12.63 -22.87 -19.46
C LYS A 136 -12.03 -23.95 -18.58
#